data_AF-A0A1I8BZH7-F1
#
_entry.id   AF-A0A1I8BZH7-F1
#
_cell.length_a   1.000
_cell.length_b   1.000
_cell.length_c   1.000
_cell.angle_alpha   90.00
_cell.angle_beta   90.00
_cell.angle_gamma   90.00
#
_symmetry.space_group_name_H-M   'P 1'
#
loop_
_entity.id
_entity.type
_entity.pdbx_description
1 polymer ?
#
loop_
_entity_poly.entity_id
_entity_poly.type
_entity_poly.pdbx_seq_one_letter_code
_entity_poly.pdbx_strand_id
1 'polypeptide(L)'
;MSLFGKIFGEKNKKPQVTTQGALQDIASMEDMLIKKQEFISKQIEESIATARKHATTNKRLALKALKEKKVYEKNFEQIEGILNTIHHQKSSLENASLHSEVFGVLTSTSAALKNINKGMDVDKVHDIMEDIAESQEVTNEITQAISNPSGLLNDIDEDELLKELEEMQEEDINEKLLDVGTIPTSSVTDKLPDAPKDKPKAKAKTKEDDDMAELEAWASS
;
A
#
# COMPACT_ATOMS: atom_id res chain seq x y z
N MET A 1 -33.17 -23.27 -60.81
CA MET A 1 -32.57 -23.24 -59.44
C MET A 1 -31.19 -22.62 -59.54
N SER A 2 -30.98 -21.44 -58.95
CA SER A 2 -29.66 -21.00 -58.50
C SER A 2 -29.87 -19.81 -57.55
N LEU A 3 -29.99 -20.11 -56.26
CA LEU A 3 -30.21 -19.15 -55.16
C LEU A 3 -29.18 -19.39 -54.04
N PHE A 4 -27.91 -19.59 -54.40
CA PHE A 4 -26.82 -19.78 -53.41
C PHE A 4 -25.58 -18.98 -53.82
N GLY A 5 -25.58 -17.67 -53.57
CA GLY A 5 -24.42 -16.83 -53.89
C GLY A 5 -24.33 -15.48 -53.19
N LYS A 6 -25.01 -15.27 -52.05
CA LYS A 6 -24.97 -13.98 -51.31
C LYS A 6 -24.94 -14.13 -49.78
N ILE A 7 -24.06 -14.97 -49.23
CA ILE A 7 -23.90 -15.04 -47.76
C ILE A 7 -22.45 -15.25 -47.31
N PHE A 8 -21.47 -14.58 -47.94
CA PHE A 8 -20.15 -14.50 -47.32
C PHE A 8 -19.38 -13.27 -47.79
N GLY A 9 -19.24 -12.26 -46.93
CA GLY A 9 -18.47 -11.07 -47.26
C GLY A 9 -18.78 -9.80 -46.47
N GLU A 10 -19.50 -9.87 -45.34
CA GLU A 10 -19.50 -8.75 -44.40
C GLU A 10 -18.18 -8.83 -43.62
N LYS A 11 -17.17 -8.10 -44.11
CA LYS A 11 -15.96 -7.84 -43.35
C LYS A 11 -16.40 -7.18 -42.05
N ASN A 12 -16.42 -7.94 -40.96
CA ASN A 12 -16.46 -7.44 -39.60
C ASN A 12 -15.34 -6.39 -39.46
N LYS A 13 -15.66 -5.12 -39.75
CA LYS A 13 -14.82 -4.01 -39.34
C LYS A 13 -14.78 -4.12 -37.83
N LYS A 14 -13.64 -4.55 -37.28
CA LYS A 14 -13.38 -4.42 -35.84
C LYS A 14 -13.81 -3.00 -35.46
N PRO A 15 -14.66 -2.83 -34.42
CA PRO A 15 -15.06 -1.49 -34.01
C PRO A 15 -13.79 -0.66 -33.85
N GLN A 16 -13.71 0.46 -34.57
CA GLN A 16 -12.58 1.37 -34.41
C GLN A 16 -12.59 1.78 -32.95
N VAL A 17 -11.54 1.38 -32.21
CA VAL A 17 -11.33 1.83 -30.84
C VAL A 17 -11.17 3.34 -30.92
N THR A 18 -12.15 4.07 -30.40
CA THR A 18 -12.09 5.53 -30.34
C THR A 18 -11.28 5.91 -29.10
N THR A 19 -10.59 7.04 -29.15
CA THR A 19 -9.89 7.61 -28.00
C THR A 19 -10.83 7.75 -26.79
N GLN A 20 -12.09 8.12 -27.03
CA GLN A 20 -13.12 8.20 -25.98
C GLN A 20 -13.48 6.83 -25.39
N GLY A 21 -13.60 5.78 -26.22
CA GLY A 21 -13.85 4.43 -25.74
C GLY A 21 -12.69 3.91 -24.88
N ALA A 22 -11.45 4.12 -25.32
CA ALA A 22 -10.26 3.75 -24.55
C ALA A 22 -10.15 4.50 -23.22
N LEU A 23 -10.51 5.80 -23.17
CA LEU A 23 -10.58 6.56 -21.92
C LEU A 23 -11.66 6.02 -20.96
N GLN A 24 -12.81 5.59 -21.49
CA GLN A 24 -13.86 4.99 -20.69
C GLN A 24 -13.44 3.62 -20.12
N ASP A 25 -12.76 2.80 -20.91
CA ASP A 25 -12.22 1.51 -20.47
C ASP A 25 -11.15 1.70 -19.38
N ILE A 26 -10.26 2.68 -19.56
CA ILE A 26 -9.27 3.09 -18.56
C ILE A 26 -9.96 3.51 -17.25
N ALA A 27 -10.99 4.34 -17.32
CA ALA A 27 -11.73 4.79 -16.13
C ALA A 27 -12.43 3.61 -15.42
N SER A 28 -13.03 2.69 -16.17
CA SER A 28 -13.65 1.49 -15.58
C SER A 28 -12.63 0.57 -14.92
N MET A 29 -11.42 0.48 -15.48
CA MET A 29 -10.33 -0.32 -14.91
C MET A 29 -9.77 0.33 -13.64
N GLU A 30 -9.58 1.65 -13.66
CA GLU A 30 -9.18 2.47 -12.52
C GLU A 30 -10.15 2.25 -11.34
N ASP A 31 -11.47 2.37 -11.57
CA ASP A 31 -12.51 2.12 -10.56
C ASP A 31 -12.45 0.69 -9.97
N MET A 32 -12.19 -0.31 -10.81
CA MET A 32 -12.09 -1.70 -10.37
C MET A 32 -10.87 -1.92 -9.48
N LEU A 33 -9.73 -1.34 -9.86
CA LEU A 33 -8.49 -1.44 -9.11
C LEU A 33 -8.57 -0.72 -7.77
N ILE A 34 -9.20 0.45 -7.71
CA ILE A 34 -9.46 1.17 -6.45
C ILE A 34 -10.31 0.32 -5.52
N LYS A 35 -11.42 -0.26 -5.99
CA LYS A 35 -12.26 -1.15 -5.17
C LYS A 35 -11.48 -2.38 -4.68
N LYS A 36 -10.59 -2.93 -5.50
CA LYS A 36 -9.73 -4.05 -5.12
C LYS A 36 -8.70 -3.63 -4.07
N GLN A 37 -8.13 -2.44 -4.20
CA GLN A 37 -7.21 -1.84 -3.23
C GLN A 37 -7.90 -1.67 -1.86
N GLU A 38 -9.11 -1.09 -1.83
CA GLU A 38 -9.91 -0.94 -0.60
C GLU A 38 -10.21 -2.30 0.05
N PHE A 39 -10.55 -3.31 -0.73
CA PHE A 39 -10.79 -4.66 -0.22
C PHE A 39 -9.53 -5.26 0.41
N ILE A 40 -8.37 -5.15 -0.25
CA ILE A 40 -7.10 -5.66 0.28
C ILE A 40 -6.68 -4.88 1.52
N SER A 41 -6.90 -3.56 1.58
CA SER A 41 -6.65 -2.75 2.77
C SER A 41 -7.42 -3.28 3.99
N LYS A 42 -8.71 -3.62 3.80
CA LYS A 42 -9.51 -4.24 4.88
C LYS A 42 -8.96 -5.61 5.31
N GLN A 43 -8.49 -6.42 4.37
CA GLN A 43 -7.87 -7.72 4.68
C GLN A 43 -6.57 -7.56 5.48
N ILE A 44 -5.78 -6.52 5.21
CA ILE A 44 -4.59 -6.16 5.99
C ILE A 44 -5.00 -5.79 7.42
N GLU A 45 -5.99 -4.91 7.58
CA GLU A 45 -6.51 -4.51 8.90
C GLU A 45 -7.02 -5.70 9.72
N GLU A 46 -7.79 -6.60 9.09
CA GLU A 46 -8.30 -7.83 9.72
C GLU A 46 -7.16 -8.77 10.14
N SER A 47 -6.12 -8.89 9.32
CA SER A 47 -4.94 -9.70 9.62
C SER A 47 -4.14 -9.13 10.80
N ILE A 48 -3.96 -7.81 10.85
CA ILE A 48 -3.33 -7.10 11.97
C ILE A 48 -4.14 -7.30 13.26
N ALA A 49 -5.46 -7.10 13.21
CA ALA A 49 -6.33 -7.29 14.36
C ALA A 49 -6.26 -8.73 14.91
N THR A 50 -6.21 -9.71 14.00
CA THR A 50 -6.05 -11.13 14.36
C THR A 50 -4.68 -11.41 14.97
N ALA A 51 -3.61 -10.83 14.40
CA ALA A 51 -2.26 -10.95 14.92
C ALA A 51 -2.16 -10.38 16.34
N ARG A 52 -2.64 -9.15 16.57
CA ARG A 52 -2.67 -8.50 17.90
C ARG A 52 -3.43 -9.34 18.93
N LYS A 53 -4.64 -9.79 18.58
CA LYS A 53 -5.48 -10.61 19.47
C LYS A 53 -4.78 -11.91 19.90
N HIS A 54 -3.99 -12.50 19.02
CA HIS A 54 -3.30 -13.77 19.27
C HIS A 54 -1.82 -13.63 19.64
N ALA A 55 -1.29 -12.40 19.71
CA ALA A 55 0.13 -12.15 19.92
C ALA A 55 0.63 -12.80 21.20
N THR A 56 -0.11 -12.65 22.31
CA THR A 56 0.28 -13.19 23.63
C THR A 56 -0.28 -14.59 23.92
N THR A 57 -1.32 -15.01 23.21
CA THR A 57 -2.06 -16.25 23.52
C THR A 57 -1.72 -17.41 22.58
N ASN A 58 -1.41 -17.14 21.31
CA ASN A 58 -1.12 -18.16 20.32
C ASN A 58 -0.17 -17.63 19.25
N LYS A 59 1.14 -17.71 19.54
CA LYS A 59 2.23 -17.29 18.66
C LYS A 59 2.12 -17.85 17.23
N ARG A 60 1.71 -19.12 17.07
CA ARG A 60 1.58 -19.76 15.75
C ARG A 60 0.47 -19.14 14.90
N LEU A 61 -0.68 -18.83 15.51
CA LEU A 61 -1.77 -18.15 14.81
C LEU A 61 -1.42 -16.70 14.49
N ALA A 62 -0.73 -16.00 15.39
CA ALA A 62 -0.27 -14.64 15.16
C ALA A 62 0.74 -14.56 13.99
N LEU A 63 1.73 -15.46 13.94
CA LEU A 63 2.68 -15.54 12.82
C LEU A 63 2.00 -15.86 11.48
N LYS A 64 0.99 -16.74 11.48
CA LYS A 64 0.21 -17.02 10.27
C LYS A 64 -0.54 -15.79 9.78
N ALA A 65 -1.15 -15.03 10.69
CA ALA A 65 -1.85 -13.79 10.36
C ALA A 65 -0.88 -12.70 9.85
N LEU A 66 0.32 -12.58 10.42
CA LEU A 66 1.35 -11.66 9.91
C LEU A 66 1.89 -12.08 8.53
N LYS A 67 2.02 -13.40 8.28
CA LYS A 67 2.37 -13.89 6.94
C LYS A 67 1.29 -13.54 5.91
N GLU A 68 0.02 -13.70 6.27
CA GLU A 68 -1.11 -13.30 5.42
C GLU A 68 -1.13 -11.79 5.17
N LYS A 69 -0.89 -10.97 6.21
CA LYS A 69 -0.69 -9.52 6.10
C LYS A 69 0.37 -9.16 5.06
N LYS A 70 1.58 -9.72 5.16
CA LYS A 70 2.69 -9.44 4.21
C LYS A 70 2.33 -9.78 2.77
N VAL A 71 1.58 -10.86 2.54
CA VAL A 71 1.09 -11.20 1.19
C VAL A 71 0.10 -10.15 0.69
N TYR A 72 -0.81 -9.68 1.54
CA TYR A 72 -1.75 -8.62 1.17
C TYR A 72 -1.07 -7.28 0.92
N GLU A 73 -0.06 -6.90 1.72
CA GLU A 73 0.75 -5.69 1.51
C GLU A 73 1.45 -5.72 0.15
N LYS A 74 2.09 -6.84 -0.20
CA LYS A 74 2.73 -6.97 -1.53
C LYS A 74 1.72 -6.93 -2.67
N ASN A 75 0.53 -7.51 -2.50
CA ASN A 75 -0.55 -7.39 -3.49
C ASN A 75 -1.07 -5.95 -3.61
N PHE A 76 -1.09 -5.19 -2.50
CA PHE A 76 -1.47 -3.79 -2.49
C PHE A 76 -0.46 -2.94 -3.28
N GLU A 77 0.84 -3.10 -3.02
CA GLU A 77 1.91 -2.42 -3.77
C GLU A 77 1.86 -2.70 -5.27
N GLN A 78 1.57 -3.97 -5.65
CA GLN A 78 1.40 -4.33 -7.06
C GLN A 78 0.23 -3.58 -7.70
N ILE A 79 -0.90 -3.44 -7.00
CA ILE A 79 -2.06 -2.69 -7.50
C ILE A 79 -1.72 -1.19 -7.64
N GLU A 80 -0.96 -0.62 -6.70
CA GLU A 80 -0.49 0.76 -6.82
C GLU A 80 0.41 0.97 -8.04
N GLY A 81 1.32 0.04 -8.32
CA GLY A 81 2.14 0.08 -9.53
C GLY A 81 1.30 0.03 -10.82
N ILE A 82 0.25 -0.80 -10.84
CA ILE A 82 -0.68 -0.90 -11.97
C ILE A 82 -1.49 0.40 -12.12
N LEU A 83 -2.00 0.97 -11.01
CA LEU A 83 -2.74 2.23 -11.01
C LEU A 83 -1.88 3.37 -11.58
N ASN A 84 -0.63 3.50 -11.14
CA ASN A 84 0.31 4.50 -11.67
C ASN A 84 0.51 4.33 -13.19
N THR A 85 0.65 3.09 -13.65
CA THR A 85 0.78 2.80 -15.09
C THR A 85 -0.48 3.22 -15.87
N ILE A 86 -1.66 2.92 -15.34
CA ILE A 86 -2.94 3.31 -15.95
C ILE A 86 -3.10 4.84 -15.98
N HIS A 87 -2.72 5.55 -14.91
CA HIS A 87 -2.72 7.01 -14.87
C HIS A 87 -1.78 7.61 -15.93
N HIS A 88 -0.57 7.06 -16.08
CA HIS A 88 0.35 7.46 -17.14
C HIS A 88 -0.22 7.22 -18.54
N GLN A 89 -0.88 6.08 -18.76
CA GLN A 89 -1.52 5.77 -20.04
C GLN A 89 -2.69 6.70 -20.34
N LYS A 90 -3.52 7.00 -19.34
CA LYS A 90 -4.62 7.97 -19.43
C LYS A 90 -4.11 9.33 -19.87
N SER A 91 -3.11 9.87 -19.18
CA SER A 91 -2.51 11.16 -19.50
C SER A 91 -1.87 11.18 -20.89
N SER A 92 -1.18 10.10 -21.27
CA SER A 92 -0.59 9.96 -22.60
C SER A 92 -1.67 9.97 -23.70
N LEU A 93 -2.78 9.28 -23.47
CA LEU A 93 -3.91 9.23 -24.39
C LEU A 93 -4.63 10.59 -24.50
N GLU A 94 -4.80 11.31 -23.39
CA GLU A 94 -5.32 12.68 -23.36
C GLU A 94 -4.42 13.64 -24.16
N ASN A 95 -3.10 13.56 -23.95
CA ASN A 95 -2.12 14.36 -24.70
C ASN A 95 -2.15 14.02 -26.20
N ALA A 96 -2.22 12.73 -26.56
CA ALA A 96 -2.35 12.31 -27.95
C ALA A 96 -3.65 12.83 -28.58
N SER A 97 -4.76 12.84 -27.82
CA SER A 97 -6.03 13.42 -28.26
C SER A 97 -5.91 14.91 -28.55
N LEU A 98 -5.27 15.66 -27.64
CA LEU A 98 -5.02 17.10 -27.82
C LEU A 98 -4.14 17.36 -29.04
N HIS A 99 -3.04 16.62 -29.19
CA HIS A 99 -2.15 16.74 -30.35
C HIS A 99 -2.89 16.44 -31.66
N SER A 100 -3.77 15.43 -31.68
CA SER A 100 -4.61 15.14 -32.84
C SER A 100 -5.58 16.29 -33.17
N GLU A 101 -6.17 16.93 -32.17
CA GLU A 101 -7.06 18.08 -32.36
C GLU A 101 -6.30 19.30 -32.91
N VAL A 102 -5.16 19.63 -32.29
CA VAL A 102 -4.27 20.70 -32.76
C VAL A 102 -3.81 20.43 -34.19
N PHE A 103 -3.45 19.18 -34.52
CA PHE A 103 -3.07 18.78 -35.86
C PHE A 103 -4.22 18.95 -36.86
N GLY A 104 -5.44 18.61 -36.48
CA GLY A 104 -6.64 18.85 -37.28
C GLY A 104 -6.82 20.33 -37.62
N VAL A 105 -6.67 21.21 -36.61
CA VAL A 105 -6.74 22.66 -36.78
C VAL A 105 -5.62 23.16 -37.69
N LEU A 106 -4.37 22.75 -37.48
CA LEU A 106 -3.22 23.13 -38.30
C LEU A 106 -3.37 22.68 -39.75
N THR A 107 -3.87 21.46 -39.98
CA THR A 107 -4.13 20.93 -41.32
C THR A 107 -5.20 21.73 -42.04
N SER A 108 -6.31 22.05 -41.35
CA SER A 108 -7.37 22.89 -41.91
C SER A 108 -6.89 24.31 -42.22
N THR A 109 -6.04 24.87 -41.35
CA THR A 109 -5.41 26.19 -41.53
C THR A 109 -4.46 26.17 -42.71
N SER A 110 -3.61 25.14 -42.83
CA SER A 110 -2.71 24.96 -43.97
C SER A 110 -3.47 24.78 -45.28
N ALA A 111 -4.58 24.03 -45.28
CA ALA A 111 -5.45 23.90 -46.45
C ALA A 111 -6.11 25.24 -46.84
N ALA A 112 -6.55 26.05 -45.87
CA ALA A 112 -7.06 27.39 -46.10
C ALA A 112 -5.98 28.33 -46.64
N LEU A 113 -4.78 28.31 -46.06
CA LEU A 113 -3.62 29.07 -46.53
C LEU A 113 -3.18 28.62 -47.93
N LYS A 114 -3.19 27.32 -48.24
CA LYS A 114 -2.92 26.79 -49.58
C LYS A 114 -3.98 27.22 -50.58
N ASN A 115 -5.25 27.27 -50.19
CA ASN A 115 -6.32 27.81 -51.03
C ASN A 115 -6.17 29.31 -51.30
N ILE A 116 -5.72 30.09 -50.31
CA ILE A 116 -5.37 31.51 -50.47
C ILE A 116 -4.12 31.66 -51.37
N ASN A 117 -3.13 30.79 -51.17
CA ASN A 117 -1.89 30.73 -51.92
C ASN A 117 -1.99 29.89 -53.19
N LYS A 118 -3.18 29.54 -53.70
CA LYS A 118 -3.32 28.81 -55.00
C LYS A 118 -2.86 29.62 -56.23
N GLY A 119 -2.24 30.78 -56.02
CA GLY A 119 -1.36 31.47 -56.98
C GLY A 119 0.14 31.17 -56.84
N MET A 120 0.58 30.32 -55.90
CA MET A 120 1.97 29.92 -55.67
C MET A 120 2.03 28.48 -55.15
N ASP A 121 2.50 27.60 -56.03
CA ASP A 121 2.73 26.16 -55.87
C ASP A 121 3.61 25.80 -54.64
N VAL A 122 3.41 24.64 -53.99
CA VAL A 122 4.43 23.82 -53.29
C VAL A 122 3.84 22.44 -52.89
N ASP A 123 4.52 21.39 -53.36
CA ASP A 123 4.55 20.01 -52.87
C ASP A 123 5.34 19.89 -51.55
N LYS A 124 4.77 19.26 -50.49
CA LYS A 124 5.46 18.63 -49.33
C LYS A 124 4.48 18.25 -48.19
N VAL A 125 3.82 17.09 -48.31
CA VAL A 125 2.98 16.52 -47.22
C VAL A 125 3.29 15.02 -46.98
N HIS A 126 4.24 14.42 -47.71
CA HIS A 126 4.48 12.98 -47.63
C HIS A 126 5.41 12.53 -46.50
N ASP A 127 6.27 13.39 -45.98
CA ASP A 127 7.33 12.98 -45.03
C ASP A 127 6.86 12.81 -43.58
N ILE A 128 5.60 13.14 -43.26
CA ILE A 128 5.07 13.09 -41.87
C ILE A 128 4.20 11.84 -41.62
N MET A 129 3.89 11.06 -42.67
CA MET A 129 3.08 9.84 -42.53
C MET A 129 3.88 8.61 -42.08
N GLU A 130 5.22 8.68 -42.03
CA GLU A 130 6.08 7.53 -41.72
C GLU A 130 6.44 7.40 -40.22
N ASP A 131 6.23 8.46 -39.41
CA ASP A 131 6.63 8.50 -37.99
C ASP A 131 5.56 7.99 -36.99
N ILE A 132 4.48 7.35 -37.45
CA ILE A 132 3.36 6.91 -36.57
C ILE A 132 3.26 5.37 -36.43
N ALA A 133 4.19 4.61 -37.02
CA ALA A 133 4.08 3.15 -37.08
C ALA A 133 4.79 2.37 -35.95
N GLU A 134 5.49 3.02 -35.02
CA GLU A 134 6.37 2.30 -34.09
C GLU A 134 6.09 2.63 -32.62
N SER A 135 5.12 1.93 -32.03
CA SER A 135 5.04 1.79 -30.57
C SER A 135 4.18 0.58 -30.19
N GLN A 136 4.82 -0.57 -29.94
CA GLN A 136 4.11 -1.76 -29.43
C GLN A 136 5.08 -2.78 -28.80
N GLU A 137 5.48 -2.57 -27.55
CA GLU A 137 6.04 -3.65 -26.70
C GLU A 137 6.02 -3.28 -25.20
N VAL A 138 4.86 -3.27 -24.54
CA VAL A 138 4.77 -3.19 -23.05
C VAL A 138 3.70 -4.12 -22.45
N THR A 139 2.76 -4.63 -23.25
CA THR A 139 1.57 -5.34 -22.72
C THR A 139 1.82 -6.79 -22.26
N ASN A 140 2.92 -7.43 -22.66
CA ASN A 140 3.18 -8.84 -22.35
C ASN A 140 3.77 -9.08 -20.94
N GLU A 141 4.45 -8.10 -20.35
CA GLU A 141 5.02 -8.25 -18.99
C GLU A 141 3.95 -8.15 -17.90
N ILE A 142 2.93 -7.30 -18.09
CA ILE A 142 1.83 -7.13 -17.14
C ILE A 142 1.03 -8.43 -16.96
N THR A 143 0.81 -9.17 -18.05
CA THR A 143 0.03 -10.42 -18.02
C THR A 143 0.76 -11.51 -17.23
N GLN A 144 2.10 -11.56 -17.30
CA GLN A 144 2.88 -12.53 -16.52
C GLN A 144 2.98 -12.15 -15.04
N ALA A 145 3.06 -10.85 -14.70
CA ALA A 145 3.09 -10.38 -13.32
C ALA A 145 1.77 -10.64 -12.56
N ILE A 146 0.62 -10.50 -13.24
CA ILE A 146 -0.71 -10.75 -12.65
C ILE A 146 -0.98 -12.26 -12.45
N SER A 147 -0.40 -13.12 -13.28
CA SER A 147 -0.80 -14.52 -13.37
C SER A 147 -0.06 -15.46 -12.40
N ASN A 148 0.95 -14.98 -11.67
CA ASN A 148 1.74 -15.83 -10.76
C ASN A 148 1.75 -15.35 -9.29
N PRO A 149 0.60 -15.36 -8.59
CA PRO A 149 0.54 -15.08 -7.15
C PRO A 149 1.22 -16.17 -6.30
N SER A 150 1.53 -17.33 -6.88
CA SER A 150 2.08 -18.48 -6.15
C SER A 150 3.56 -18.35 -5.77
N GLY A 151 4.31 -17.45 -6.42
CA GLY A 151 5.71 -17.17 -6.08
C GLY A 151 5.89 -16.29 -4.84
N LEU A 152 4.84 -15.60 -4.38
CA LEU A 152 4.92 -14.63 -3.28
C LEU A 152 5.09 -15.26 -1.89
N LEU A 153 4.59 -16.49 -1.68
CA LEU A 153 4.57 -17.12 -0.34
C LEU A 153 5.93 -17.66 0.13
N ASN A 154 6.89 -17.80 -0.79
CA ASN A 154 8.19 -18.45 -0.53
C ASN A 154 9.31 -17.45 -0.18
N ASP A 155 9.03 -16.15 -0.23
CA ASP A 155 10.03 -15.08 -0.07
C ASP A 155 9.82 -14.27 1.23
N ILE A 156 9.00 -14.80 2.16
CA ILE A 156 8.71 -14.17 3.44
C ILE A 156 9.59 -14.82 4.50
N ASP A 157 10.51 -14.04 5.06
CA ASP A 157 11.43 -14.48 6.12
C ASP A 157 10.67 -14.65 7.44
N GLU A 158 10.79 -15.82 8.04
CA GLU A 158 10.14 -16.14 9.31
C GLU A 158 10.77 -15.36 10.49
N ASP A 159 12.06 -15.01 10.40
CA ASP A 159 12.76 -14.26 11.46
C ASP A 159 12.32 -12.79 11.48
N GLU A 160 12.03 -12.20 10.31
CA GLU A 160 11.45 -10.85 10.21
C GLU A 160 10.05 -10.80 10.84
N LEU A 161 9.21 -11.80 10.55
CA LEU A 161 7.86 -11.91 11.14
C LEU A 161 7.92 -12.09 12.66
N LEU A 162 8.91 -12.82 13.17
CA LEU A 162 9.11 -13.01 14.60
C LEU A 162 9.46 -11.68 15.30
N LYS A 163 10.33 -10.86 14.68
CA LYS A 163 10.67 -9.53 15.18
C LYS A 163 9.46 -8.59 15.18
N GLU A 164 8.69 -8.57 14.09
CA GLU A 164 7.45 -7.77 14.01
C GLU A 164 6.43 -8.19 15.08
N LEU A 165 6.32 -9.49 15.35
CA LEU A 165 5.46 -10.00 16.41
C LEU A 165 5.93 -9.57 17.81
N GLU A 166 7.24 -9.57 18.05
CA GLU A 166 7.84 -9.15 19.33
C GLU A 166 7.62 -7.66 19.58
N GLU A 167 7.85 -6.82 18.57
CA GLU A 167 7.54 -5.38 18.62
C GLU A 167 6.06 -5.14 18.92
N MET A 168 5.15 -5.88 18.26
CA MET A 168 3.70 -5.78 18.51
C MET A 168 3.30 -6.22 19.93
N GLN A 169 3.99 -7.21 20.51
CA GLN A 169 3.78 -7.61 21.91
C GLN A 169 4.25 -6.53 22.88
N GLU A 170 5.40 -5.90 22.61
CA GLU A 170 5.93 -4.81 23.43
C GLU A 170 5.02 -3.57 23.38
N GLU A 171 4.50 -3.21 22.20
CA GLU A 171 3.50 -2.15 22.02
C GLU A 171 2.23 -2.42 22.84
N ASP A 172 1.67 -3.63 22.75
CA ASP A 172 0.48 -4.06 23.51
C ASP A 172 0.71 -4.01 25.03
N ILE A 173 1.91 -4.35 25.49
CA ILE A 173 2.28 -4.28 26.91
C ILE A 173 2.39 -2.82 27.35
N ASN A 174 3.05 -1.97 26.56
CA ASN A 174 3.20 -0.55 26.84
C ASN A 174 1.83 0.17 26.86
N GLU A 175 0.94 -0.11 25.91
CA GLU A 175 -0.44 0.41 25.93
C GLU A 175 -1.20 0.00 27.19
N LYS A 176 -1.10 -1.28 27.59
CA LYS A 176 -1.73 -1.76 28.83
C LYS A 176 -1.13 -1.12 30.09
N LEU A 177 0.17 -0.84 30.11
CA LEU A 177 0.79 -0.11 31.21
C LEU A 177 0.34 1.35 31.28
N LEU A 178 0.13 2.01 30.13
CA LEU A 178 -0.38 3.38 30.04
C LEU A 178 -1.84 3.48 30.50
N ASP A 179 -2.69 2.48 30.18
CA ASP A 179 -4.10 2.43 30.60
C ASP A 179 -4.26 2.20 32.12
N VAL A 180 -3.31 1.51 32.76
CA VAL A 180 -3.28 1.30 34.23
C VAL A 180 -2.78 2.54 35.01
N GLY A 181 -2.38 3.62 34.31
CA GLY A 181 -1.80 4.84 34.88
C GLY A 181 -2.78 5.87 35.49
N THR A 182 -4.10 5.66 35.43
CA THR A 182 -5.07 6.53 36.11
C THR A 182 -5.39 6.00 37.51
N ILE A 183 -4.41 6.10 38.40
CA ILE A 183 -4.66 6.00 39.84
C ILE A 183 -5.62 7.16 40.17
N PRO A 184 -6.81 6.93 40.77
CA PRO A 184 -7.61 8.04 41.25
C PRO A 184 -6.79 8.74 42.33
N THR A 185 -6.33 9.95 42.03
CA THR A 185 -5.92 10.92 43.05
C THR A 185 -7.18 11.30 43.83
N SER A 186 -7.62 10.38 44.69
CA SER A 186 -8.51 10.71 45.78
C SER A 186 -7.69 11.65 46.66
N SER A 187 -8.06 12.92 46.58
CA SER A 187 -7.70 13.97 47.51
C SER A 187 -7.98 13.47 48.93
N VAL A 188 -6.95 12.90 49.57
CA VAL A 188 -6.91 12.72 51.01
C VAL A 188 -6.69 14.12 51.58
N THR A 189 -7.78 14.85 51.72
CA THR A 189 -7.83 16.07 52.51
C THR A 189 -7.54 15.72 53.95
N ASP A 190 -6.35 16.11 54.39
CA ASP A 190 -5.98 16.55 55.74
C ASP A 190 -6.85 16.06 56.89
N LYS A 191 -6.54 14.87 57.44
CA LYS A 191 -6.51 14.64 58.88
C LYS A 191 -5.39 13.67 59.23
N LEU A 192 -4.23 14.22 59.57
CA LEU A 192 -3.20 13.47 60.29
C LEU A 192 -3.76 13.01 61.65
N PRO A 193 -3.50 11.76 62.08
CA PRO A 193 -3.70 11.38 63.48
C PRO A 193 -2.66 12.08 64.37
N ASP A 194 -3.12 12.53 65.54
CA ASP A 194 -2.33 13.26 66.53
C ASP A 194 -1.10 12.43 66.98
N ALA A 195 0.06 13.08 67.07
CA ALA A 195 1.33 12.44 67.38
C ALA A 195 1.38 11.90 68.83
N PRO A 196 1.83 10.66 69.07
CA PRO A 196 2.09 10.16 70.42
C PRO A 196 3.22 10.97 71.10
N LYS A 197 2.92 11.58 72.26
CA LYS A 197 3.87 12.32 73.09
C LYS A 197 4.68 11.40 74.02
N ASP A 198 5.39 10.42 73.48
CA ASP A 198 6.32 9.62 74.29
C ASP A 198 7.76 9.69 73.77
N LYS A 199 8.67 9.98 74.72
CA LYS A 199 10.11 10.18 74.52
C LYS A 199 10.76 8.89 73.99
N PRO A 200 11.80 8.97 73.14
CA PRO A 200 12.44 7.78 72.59
C PRO A 200 13.24 7.04 73.68
N LYS A 201 12.86 5.79 73.97
CA LYS A 201 13.76 4.80 74.58
C LYS A 201 14.75 4.33 73.52
N ALA A 202 16.01 4.24 73.91
CA ALA A 202 17.15 3.89 73.09
C ALA A 202 16.98 2.57 72.30
N LYS A 203 17.59 2.56 71.12
CA LYS A 203 17.67 1.46 70.14
C LYS A 203 17.93 0.10 70.79
N ALA A 204 17.08 -0.87 70.48
CA ALA A 204 17.43 -2.28 70.57
C ALA A 204 18.27 -2.63 69.33
N LYS A 205 19.51 -3.10 69.53
CA LYS A 205 20.37 -3.65 68.48
C LYS A 205 19.66 -4.86 67.86
N THR A 206 19.51 -4.84 66.55
CA THR A 206 19.02 -5.98 65.76
C THR A 206 20.15 -7.00 65.56
N LYS A 207 19.78 -8.27 65.49
CA LYS A 207 20.66 -9.44 65.37
C LYS A 207 21.61 -9.39 64.16
N GLU A 208 21.26 -8.61 63.14
CA GLU A 208 22.07 -8.36 61.94
C GLU A 208 23.35 -7.54 62.21
N ASP A 209 23.38 -6.71 63.27
CA ASP A 209 24.59 -5.93 63.64
C ASP A 209 25.65 -6.82 64.31
N ASP A 210 25.25 -7.92 64.99
CA ASP A 210 26.19 -8.88 65.60
C ASP A 210 26.82 -9.77 64.51
N ASP A 211 26.04 -10.21 63.52
CA ASP A 211 26.53 -11.04 62.42
C ASP A 211 27.55 -10.29 61.54
N MET A 212 27.37 -8.97 61.35
CA MET A 212 28.31 -8.13 60.60
C MET A 212 29.62 -7.89 61.36
N ALA A 213 29.55 -7.72 62.69
CA ALA A 213 30.73 -7.54 63.53
C ALA A 213 31.60 -8.82 63.61
N GLU A 214 30.97 -10.01 63.54
CA GLU A 214 31.68 -11.28 63.57
C GLU A 214 32.46 -11.54 62.25
N LEU A 215 31.93 -11.09 61.11
CA LEU A 215 32.61 -11.16 59.80
C LEU A 215 33.82 -10.21 59.71
N GLU A 216 33.73 -9.01 60.26
CA GLU A 216 34.86 -8.06 60.28
C GLU A 216 36.02 -8.53 61.17
N ALA A 217 35.72 -9.22 62.27
CA ALA A 217 36.72 -9.81 63.16
C ALA A 217 37.46 -11.00 62.52
N TRP A 218 36.78 -11.79 61.68
CA TRP A 218 37.43 -12.88 60.93
C TRP A 218 38.35 -12.36 59.82
N ALA A 219 37.95 -11.29 59.13
CA ALA A 219 38.73 -10.70 58.04
C ALA A 219 39.99 -9.94 58.51
N SER A 220 40.09 -9.63 59.81
CA SER A 220 41.22 -8.92 60.42
C SER A 220 42.18 -9.81 61.20
N SER A 221 41.98 -11.14 61.17
CA SER A 221 42.88 -12.17 61.72
C SER A 221 43.78 -12.81 60.66
#